data_AF-A0A2N5RL10-F1
#
_entry.id   AF-A0A2N5RL10-F1
#
_cell.length_a   1.000
_cell.length_b   1.000
_cell.length_c   1.000
_cell.angle_alpha   90.00
_cell.angle_beta   90.00
_cell.angle_gamma   90.00
#
_symmetry.space_group_name_H-M   'P 1'
#
loop_
_entity.id
_entity.type
_entity.pdbx_description
1 polymer ?
#
loop_
_entity_poly.entity_id
_entity_poly.type
_entity_poly.pdbx_seq_one_letter_code
_entity_poly.pdbx_strand_id
1 'polypeptide(L)' 'MLERIRENTTLKEIIEAHERLEKVLRKYGFDTCCAKMKNLKDACEDKGLNVGELLKELNRIVDEINEEERIIKEIESKFL' A
#
# COMPACT_ATOMS: atom_id res chain seq x y z
N MET A 1 11.80 0.87 5.64
CA MET A 1 10.84 1.96 5.47
C MET A 1 10.31 1.92 4.05
N LEU A 2 9.00 1.79 3.93
CA LEU A 2 8.26 1.76 2.68
C LEU A 2 8.08 3.18 2.12
N GLU A 3 8.15 3.30 0.80
CA GLU A 3 7.82 4.54 0.11
C GLU A 3 6.31 4.78 0.09
N ARG A 4 5.91 6.05 0.04
CA ARG A 4 4.51 6.45 -0.09
C ARG A 4 3.96 6.04 -1.45
N ILE A 5 2.72 5.55 -1.47
CA ILE A 5 2.02 5.10 -2.67
C ILE A 5 1.49 6.32 -3.45
N ARG A 6 1.60 6.27 -4.78
CA ARG A 6 1.13 7.30 -5.72
C ARG A 6 0.11 6.73 -6.70
N GLU A 7 -0.64 7.60 -7.37
CA GLU A 7 -1.64 7.22 -8.38
C GLU A 7 -1.06 6.35 -9.51
N ASN A 8 0.20 6.60 -9.88
CA ASN A 8 0.92 5.88 -10.92
C ASN A 8 1.61 4.60 -10.42
N THR A 9 1.61 4.32 -9.11
CA THR A 9 2.14 3.07 -8.58
C THR A 9 1.30 1.91 -9.08
N THR A 10 1.94 0.85 -9.56
CA THR A 10 1.26 -0.34 -10.05
C THR A 10 0.68 -1.13 -8.89
N LEU A 11 -0.45 -1.81 -9.13
CA LEU A 11 -1.03 -2.70 -8.13
C LEU A 11 -0.03 -3.79 -7.72
N LYS A 12 0.80 -4.26 -8.64
CA LYS A 12 1.87 -5.22 -8.34
C LYS A 12 2.87 -4.66 -7.32
N GLU A 13 3.38 -3.45 -7.54
CA GLU A 13 4.31 -2.81 -6.59
C GLU A 13 3.68 -2.65 -5.20
N ILE A 14 2.40 -2.28 -5.12
CA ILE A 14 1.69 -2.12 -3.84
C ILE A 14 1.54 -3.47 -3.13
N ILE A 15 1.22 -4.53 -3.87
CA ILE A 15 1.07 -5.90 -3.34
C ILE A 15 2.42 -6.43 -2.84
N GLU A 16 3.48 -6.25 -3.63
CA GLU A 16 4.83 -6.71 -3.29
C GLU A 16 5.47 -5.89 -2.16
N ALA A 17 5.01 -4.65 -1.93
CA ALA A 17 5.52 -3.79 -0.86
C ALA A 17 5.18 -4.31 0.54
N HIS A 18 3.93 -4.76 0.79
CA HIS A 18 3.54 -5.28 2.10
C HIS A 18 2.18 -6.02 2.10
N GLU A 19 2.06 -7.10 2.89
CA GLU A 19 0.80 -7.88 3.00
C GLU A 19 -0.40 -7.05 3.50
N ARG A 20 -0.16 -6.03 4.34
CA ARG A 20 -1.19 -5.11 4.83
C ARG A 20 -1.74 -4.25 3.70
N LEU A 21 -0.90 -3.83 2.76
CA LEU A 21 -1.32 -3.05 1.59
C LEU A 21 -2.11 -3.94 0.61
N GLU A 22 -1.67 -5.17 0.42
CA GLU A 22 -2.42 -6.18 -0.34
C GLU A 22 -3.82 -6.44 0.25
N LYS A 23 -3.95 -6.49 1.58
CA LYS A 23 -5.25 -6.60 2.28
C LYS A 23 -6.16 -5.39 2.01
N VAL A 24 -5.62 -4.17 2.00
CA VAL A 24 -6.39 -2.97 1.62
C VAL A 24 -6.88 -3.08 0.19
N LEU A 25 -6.02 -3.44 -0.77
CA LEU A 25 -6.42 -3.62 -2.16
C LEU A 25 -7.54 -4.66 -2.30
N ARG A 26 -7.44 -5.81 -1.62
CA ARG A 26 -8.51 -6.82 -1.60
C ARG A 26 -9.82 -6.30 -1.02
N LYS A 27 -9.78 -5.47 0.02
CA LYS A 27 -10.98 -4.84 0.62
C LYS A 27 -11.71 -3.94 -0.39
N TYR A 28 -10.98 -3.29 -1.29
CA TYR A 28 -11.54 -2.51 -2.40
C TYR A 28 -11.89 -3.36 -3.64
N GLY A 29 -11.76 -4.68 -3.55
CA GLY A 29 -12.12 -5.61 -4.62
C GLY A 29 -11.08 -5.74 -5.73
N PHE A 30 -9.82 -5.36 -5.48
CA PHE A 30 -8.74 -5.65 -6.43
C PHE A 30 -8.25 -7.09 -6.28
N ASP A 31 -8.66 -7.95 -7.22
CA ASP A 31 -8.17 -9.32 -7.30
C ASP A 31 -6.83 -9.40 -8.04
N THR A 32 -5.88 -10.11 -7.44
CA THR A 32 -4.49 -10.23 -7.90
C THR A 32 -4.33 -11.00 -9.22
N CYS A 33 -5.42 -11.54 -9.77
CA CYS A 33 -5.39 -12.41 -10.96
C CYS A 33 -5.26 -11.63 -12.28
N CYS A 34 -5.89 -10.45 -12.40
CA CYS A 34 -5.99 -9.74 -13.70
C CYS A 34 -5.38 -8.33 -13.71
N ALA A 35 -4.98 -7.78 -12.56
CA ALA A 35 -4.69 -6.36 -12.42
C ALA A 35 -3.19 -6.00 -12.30
N LYS A 36 -2.28 -6.98 -12.50
CA LYS A 36 -0.85 -6.87 -12.14
C LYS A 36 -0.05 -5.80 -12.90
N MET A 37 -0.56 -5.27 -14.01
CA MET A 37 0.13 -4.26 -14.82
C MET A 37 -0.55 -2.88 -14.81
N LYS A 38 -1.73 -2.75 -14.21
CA LYS A 38 -2.43 -1.45 -14.13
C LYS A 38 -1.88 -0.64 -12.97
N ASN A 39 -1.79 0.67 -13.16
CA ASN A 39 -1.56 1.60 -12.06
C ASN A 39 -2.84 1.75 -11.23
N LEU A 40 -2.67 2.28 -10.01
CA LEU A 40 -3.76 2.44 -9.05
C LEU A 40 -4.91 3.27 -9.61
N LYS A 41 -4.59 4.35 -10.34
CA LYS A 41 -5.58 5.24 -10.94
C LYS A 41 -6.43 4.50 -11.98
N ASP A 42 -5.80 3.88 -12.98
CA ASP A 42 -6.51 3.17 -14.05
C ASP A 42 -7.39 2.05 -13.48
N ALA A 43 -6.87 1.32 -12.49
CA ALA A 43 -7.62 0.25 -11.86
C ALA A 43 -8.80 0.76 -11.03
N CYS A 44 -8.68 1.95 -10.42
CA CYS A 44 -9.81 2.61 -9.75
C CYS A 44 -10.86 3.07 -10.77
N GLU A 45 -10.43 3.67 -11.88
CA GLU A 45 -11.33 4.13 -12.95
C GLU A 45 -12.15 2.98 -13.55
N ASP A 46 -11.52 1.83 -13.82
CA ASP A 46 -12.21 0.63 -14.31
C ASP A 46 -13.33 0.13 -13.38
N LYS A 47 -13.15 0.30 -12.06
CA LYS A 47 -14.08 -0.16 -11.03
C LYS A 47 -15.03 0.94 -10.55
N GLY A 48 -14.88 2.17 -11.02
CA GLY A 48 -15.61 3.33 -10.52
C GLY A 48 -15.27 3.69 -9.06
N LEU A 49 -14.04 3.41 -8.61
CA LEU A 49 -13.56 3.72 -7.26
C LEU A 49 -12.89 5.09 -7.21
N ASN A 50 -12.93 5.73 -6.04
CA ASN A 50 -12.22 6.98 -5.80
C ASN A 50 -10.75 6.69 -5.44
N VAL A 51 -9.84 7.00 -6.37
CA VAL A 51 -8.39 6.81 -6.18
C VAL A 51 -7.84 7.61 -5.00
N GLY A 52 -8.39 8.80 -4.70
CA GLY A 52 -7.96 9.64 -3.60
C GLY A 52 -8.23 9.03 -2.22
N GLU A 53 -9.41 8.45 -2.02
CA GLU A 53 -9.76 7.76 -0.78
C GLU A 53 -8.89 6.51 -0.57
N LEU A 54 -8.68 5.73 -1.63
CA LEU A 54 -7.82 4.56 -1.58
C LEU A 54 -6.36 4.93 -1.29
N LEU A 55 -5.84 5.99 -1.93
CA LEU A 55 -4.49 6.49 -1.67
C LEU A 55 -4.30 6.94 -0.23
N LYS A 56 -5.32 7.58 0.35
CA LYS A 56 -5.29 8.01 1.74
C LYS A 56 -5.21 6.81 2.68
N GLU A 57 -5.99 5.75 2.42
CA GLU A 57 -5.96 4.53 3.23
C GLU A 57 -4.63 3.77 3.06
N LEU A 58 -4.13 3.59 1.84
CA LEU A 58 -2.84 2.93 1.58
C LEU A 58 -1.68 3.68 2.24
N ASN A 59 -1.62 5.00 2.10
CA ASN A 59 -0.54 5.78 2.69
C ASN A 59 -0.61 5.85 4.21
N ARG A 60 -1.81 5.81 4.81
CA ARG A 60 -1.95 5.66 6.26
C ARG A 60 -1.31 4.36 6.74
N ILE A 61 -1.55 3.25 6.04
CA ILE A 61 -0.93 1.96 6.37
C ILE A 61 0.60 2.01 6.20
N VAL A 62 1.11 2.68 5.15
CA VAL A 62 2.55 2.90 4.97
C VAL A 62 3.15 3.66 6.16
N ASP A 63 2.49 4.73 6.61
CA ASP A 63 2.94 5.53 7.73
C ASP A 63 2.94 4.71 9.04
N GLU A 64 1.90 3.89 9.26
CA GLU A 64 1.83 2.97 10.41
C GLU A 64 2.97 1.94 10.38
N ILE A 65 3.24 1.29 9.25
CA ILE A 65 4.34 0.32 9.11
C ILE A 65 5.70 0.98 9.35
N ASN A 66 5.92 2.16 8.79
CA ASN A 66 7.18 2.89 8.95
C ASN A 66 7.43 3.31 10.39
N GLU A 67 6.38 3.69 11.12
CA GLU A 67 6.49 4.03 12.54
C GLU A 67 6.76 2.79 13.39
N GLU A 68 6.07 1.67 13.12
CA GLU A 68 6.35 0.38 13.78
C GLU A 68 7.82 -0.04 13.58
N GLU A 69 8.34 0.01 12.34
CA GLU A 69 9.76 -0.27 12.06
C GLU A 69 10.71 0.68 12.80
N ARG A 70 10.36 1.97 12.91
CA ARG A 70 11.18 2.95 13.62
C ARG A 70 11.27 2.62 15.11
N ILE A 71 10.14 2.30 15.74
CA ILE A 71 10.07 1.93 17.15
C ILE A 71 10.90 0.66 17.40
N ILE A 72 10.76 -0.36 16.55
CA ILE A 72 11.54 -1.61 16.66
C ILE A 72 13.04 -1.32 16.59
N LYS A 73 13.49 -0.53 15.61
CA LYS A 73 14.91 -0.17 15.48
C LYS A 73 15.43 0.62 16.66
N GLU A 74 14.63 1.54 17.21
CA GLU A 74 15.03 2.30 18.40
C GLU A 74 15.18 1.39 19.62
N ILE A 75 14.27 0.42 19.79
CA ILE A 75 14.34 -0.58 20.85
C ILE A 75 15.60 -1.43 20.67
N GLU A 76 15.83 -2.00 19.48
CA GLU A 76 17.01 -2.83 19.19
C GLU A 76 18.31 -2.07 19.46
N SER A 77 18.41 -0.79 19.07
CA SER A 77 19.58 0.06 19.31
C SER A 77 19.80 0.40 20.78
N LYS A 78 18.79 0.29 21.65
CA LYS A 78 18.92 0.51 23.10
C LYS A 78 19.38 -0.73 23.85
N PHE A 79 19.25 -1.91 23.23
CA PHE A 79 19.65 -3.20 23.78
C PHE A 79 21.00 -3.70 23.23
N LEU A 80 21.68 -2.90 22.39
CA LEU A 80 23.01 -3.16 21.84
C LEU A 80 24.09 -2.28 22.49
#